data_AF-A0AAN8SEJ7-F1
#
_entry.id   AF-A0AAN8SEJ7-F1
#
_cell.length_a   1.000
_cell.length_b   1.000
_cell.length_c   1.000
_cell.angle_alpha   90.00
_cell.angle_beta   90.00
_cell.angle_gamma   90.00
#
_symmetry.space_group_name_H-M   'P 1'
#
loop_
_entity.id
_entity.type
_entity.pdbx_description
1 polymer ?
#
loop_
_entity_poly.entity_id
_entity_poly.type
_entity_poly.pdbx_seq_one_letter_code
_entity_poly.pdbx_strand_id
1 'polypeptide(L)'
;MEVPKMNSCLPVPIDKRIFSDLVDRAKDWALMHGAGMRSKTNFNPDSLNFAPFVLLPSAFPRSEFEKAVNLQTVLNELIHNVAHDYEFLKETLSSTIKADDFTKKLFDIYEVVRAEGYAQTKEGREQGVDGDMAKTDPDTLSL
;
A
#
# COMPACT_ATOMS: atom_id res chain seq x y z
N MET A 1 24.97 8.51 -16.06
CA MET A 1 24.18 9.15 -14.99
C MET A 1 24.44 8.37 -13.72
N GLU A 2 25.18 8.93 -12.77
CA GLU A 2 25.41 8.28 -11.48
C GLU A 2 24.14 8.38 -10.64
N VAL A 3 23.64 7.23 -10.18
CA VAL A 3 22.49 7.20 -9.26
C VAL A 3 22.97 7.75 -7.92
N PRO A 4 22.36 8.82 -7.37
CA PRO A 4 22.77 9.35 -6.07
C PRO A 4 22.59 8.26 -5.00
N LYS A 5 23.71 7.75 -4.48
CA LYS A 5 23.71 6.80 -3.36
C LYS A 5 23.40 7.58 -2.09
N MET A 6 22.24 7.32 -1.49
CA MET A 6 21.93 7.84 -0.18
C MET A 6 22.64 7.03 0.90
N ASN A 7 23.18 7.73 1.89
CA ASN A 7 23.88 7.11 3.00
C ASN A 7 22.88 6.38 3.91
N SER A 8 23.31 5.25 4.47
CA SER A 8 22.58 4.55 5.52
C SER A 8 22.34 5.46 6.72
N CYS A 9 21.17 5.33 7.37
CA CYS A 9 20.83 6.06 8.58
C CYS A 9 21.73 5.69 9.78
N LEU A 10 22.44 4.56 9.70
CA LEU A 10 23.48 4.17 10.65
C LEU A 10 24.81 3.90 9.94
N PRO A 11 25.95 4.29 10.54
CA PRO A 11 27.27 3.89 10.07
C PRO A 11 27.43 2.37 10.26
N VAL A 12 27.68 1.66 9.17
CA VAL A 12 28.06 0.24 9.18
C VAL A 12 29.59 0.24 9.24
N PRO A 13 30.25 -0.32 10.28
CA PRO A 13 29.96 -1.62 10.89
C PRO A 13 29.49 -1.54 12.36
N ILE A 14 28.38 -2.21 12.66
CA ILE A 14 27.85 -2.35 14.02
C ILE A 14 28.52 -3.55 14.70
N ASP A 15 28.86 -3.43 15.99
CA ASP A 15 29.35 -4.54 16.79
C ASP A 15 28.35 -5.72 16.77
N LYS A 16 28.86 -6.94 16.59
CA LYS A 16 28.01 -8.13 16.44
C LYS A 16 27.09 -8.38 17.63
N ARG A 17 27.51 -8.03 18.85
CA ARG A 17 26.70 -8.20 20.07
C ARG A 17 25.53 -7.22 20.06
N ILE A 18 25.80 -5.96 19.74
CA ILE A 18 24.78 -4.91 19.62
C ILE A 18 23.79 -5.24 18.52
N PHE A 19 24.28 -5.75 17.38
CA PHE A 19 23.42 -6.17 16.27
C PHE A 19 22.47 -7.31 16.66
N SER A 20 22.96 -8.33 17.38
CA SER A 20 22.11 -9.44 17.83
C SER A 20 21.03 -8.97 18.81
N ASP A 21 21.39 -8.16 19.81
CA ASP A 21 20.44 -7.61 20.78
C ASP A 21 19.37 -6.74 20.08
N LEU A 22 19.79 -5.91 19.12
CA LEU A 22 18.86 -5.10 18.32
C LEU A 22 17.89 -5.96 17.50
N VAL A 23 18.38 -7.03 16.88
CA VAL A 23 17.54 -7.94 16.08
C VAL A 23 16.50 -8.63 16.95
N ASP A 24 16.87 -9.10 18.13
CA ASP A 24 15.93 -9.78 19.03
C ASP A 24 14.88 -8.80 19.58
N ARG A 25 15.30 -7.60 20.00
CA ARG A 25 14.36 -6.52 20.38
C ARG A 25 13.43 -6.12 19.24
N ALA A 26 13.92 -6.06 18.00
CA ALA A 26 13.11 -5.69 16.86
C ALA A 26 12.05 -6.75 16.53
N LYS A 27 12.37 -8.04 16.66
CA LYS A 27 11.39 -9.12 16.51
C LYS A 27 10.31 -9.05 17.57
N ASP A 28 10.70 -8.88 18.83
CA ASP A 28 9.76 -8.77 19.95
C ASP A 28 8.86 -7.55 19.78
N TRP A 29 9.44 -6.40 19.40
CA TRP A 29 8.69 -5.18 19.11
C TRP A 29 7.69 -5.39 17.97
N ALA A 30 8.10 -6.04 16.87
CA ALA A 30 7.22 -6.34 15.75
C ALA A 30 6.03 -7.22 16.16
N LEU A 31 6.27 -8.26 16.96
CA LEU A 31 5.20 -9.12 17.47
C LEU A 31 4.25 -8.37 18.42
N MET A 32 4.79 -7.58 19.36
CA MET A 32 4.00 -6.81 20.32
C MET A 32 3.13 -5.73 19.66
N HIS A 33 3.58 -5.17 18.53
CA HIS A 33 2.84 -4.14 17.78
C HIS A 33 1.97 -4.72 16.65
N GLY A 34 1.81 -6.04 16.60
CA GLY A 34 0.92 -6.70 15.65
C GLY A 34 1.47 -6.83 14.22
N ALA A 35 2.76 -6.56 14.00
CA ALA A 35 3.45 -6.87 12.75
C ALA A 35 3.77 -8.37 12.69
N GLY A 36 2.72 -9.19 12.73
CA GLY A 36 2.78 -10.64 12.69
C GLY A 36 2.05 -11.22 11.49
N MET A 37 2.51 -12.38 11.03
CA MET A 37 1.88 -13.17 9.98
C MET A 37 1.89 -14.66 10.33
N ARG A 38 0.92 -15.38 9.78
CA ARG A 38 0.89 -16.85 9.89
C ARG A 38 1.87 -17.48 8.91
N SER A 39 2.48 -18.58 9.34
CA SER A 39 3.40 -19.32 8.48
C SER A 39 2.67 -19.91 7.27
N LYS A 40 3.27 -19.79 6.08
CA LYS A 40 2.77 -20.43 4.85
C LYS A 40 3.11 -21.93 4.80
N THR A 41 4.23 -22.34 5.39
CA THR A 41 4.72 -23.72 5.33
C THR A 41 4.16 -24.60 6.45
N ASN A 42 3.88 -24.02 7.62
CA ASN A 42 3.33 -24.73 8.77
C ASN A 42 2.24 -23.88 9.41
N PHE A 43 1.11 -23.76 8.70
CA PHE A 43 -0.04 -23.00 9.17
C PHE A 43 -0.54 -23.58 10.49
N ASN A 44 -0.52 -22.77 11.54
CA ASN A 44 -1.11 -23.11 12.83
C ASN A 44 -1.92 -21.88 13.29
N PRO A 45 -3.23 -22.05 13.62
CA PRO A 45 -4.07 -20.95 14.07
C PRO A 45 -3.57 -20.28 15.35
N ASP A 46 -2.86 -21.03 16.20
CA ASP A 46 -2.37 -20.62 17.51
C ASP A 46 -0.92 -20.10 17.49
N SER A 47 -0.27 -20.05 16.32
CA SER A 47 1.08 -19.51 16.18
C SER A 47 1.14 -18.30 15.26
N LEU A 48 1.91 -17.30 15.69
CA LEU A 48 2.17 -16.08 14.96
C LEU A 48 3.68 -15.90 14.82
N ASN A 49 4.16 -15.62 13.61
CA ASN A 49 5.53 -15.24 13.37
C ASN A 49 5.57 -13.74 13.06
N PHE A 50 6.71 -13.08 13.26
CA PHE A 50 6.85 -11.68 12.82
C PHE A 50 6.77 -11.59 11.28
N ALA A 51 6.15 -10.54 10.77
CA ALA A 51 6.17 -10.24 9.34
C ALA A 51 7.59 -9.85 8.91
N PRO A 52 8.08 -10.26 7.73
CA PRO A 52 9.39 -9.84 7.23
C PRO A 52 9.48 -8.31 7.17
N PHE A 53 10.42 -7.73 7.92
CA PHE A 53 10.67 -6.29 7.96
C PHE A 53 12.17 -6.01 7.79
N VAL A 54 12.50 -4.77 7.41
CA VAL A 54 13.89 -4.29 7.33
C VAL A 54 14.29 -3.70 8.68
N LEU A 55 15.48 -4.06 9.17
CA LEU A 55 15.95 -3.62 10.49
C LEU A 55 16.17 -2.10 10.57
N LEU A 56 16.61 -1.52 9.45
CA LEU A 56 16.87 -0.09 9.33
C LEU A 56 16.07 0.47 8.16
N PRO A 57 15.50 1.68 8.28
CA PRO A 57 14.81 2.31 7.18
C PRO A 57 15.79 2.60 6.05
N SER A 58 15.43 2.19 4.84
CA SER A 58 16.16 2.53 3.62
C SER A 58 16.06 4.03 3.38
N ALA A 59 17.20 4.68 3.09
CA ALA A 59 17.21 6.08 2.73
C ALA A 59 16.53 6.28 1.36
N PHE A 60 15.58 7.21 1.29
CA PHE A 60 14.81 7.51 0.09
C PHE A 60 14.70 9.03 -0.13
N PRO A 61 14.76 9.55 -1.38
CA PRO A 61 14.79 10.99 -1.60
C PRO A 61 13.43 11.59 -1.26
N ARG A 62 13.42 12.57 -0.37
CA ARG A 62 12.19 13.26 0.06
C ARG A 62 11.41 13.84 -1.12
N SER A 63 12.10 14.45 -2.08
CA SER A 63 11.47 15.03 -3.26
C SER A 63 10.71 14.00 -4.11
N GLU A 64 11.26 12.80 -4.27
CA GLU A 64 10.60 11.74 -5.03
C GLU A 64 9.45 11.11 -4.24
N PHE A 65 9.59 10.99 -2.92
CA PHE A 65 8.50 10.53 -2.05
C PHE A 65 7.30 11.47 -2.12
N GLU A 66 7.53 12.77 -1.96
CA GLU A 66 6.45 13.77 -2.01
C GLU A 66 5.79 13.85 -3.38
N LYS A 67 6.56 13.72 -4.48
CA LYS A 67 5.99 13.60 -5.83
C LYS A 67 5.08 12.38 -5.94
N ALA A 68 5.49 11.21 -5.47
CA ALA A 68 4.67 9.99 -5.52
C ALA A 68 3.39 10.13 -4.69
N VAL A 69 3.47 10.73 -3.50
CA VAL A 69 2.31 11.02 -2.65
C VAL A 69 1.31 11.94 -3.36
N ASN A 70 1.79 13.03 -3.96
CA ASN A 70 0.93 13.97 -4.69
C ASN A 70 0.32 13.34 -5.96
N LEU A 71 1.05 12.45 -6.62
CA LEU A 71 0.58 11.75 -7.81
C LEU A 71 -0.53 10.73 -7.51
N GLN A 72 -0.56 10.16 -6.30
CA GLN A 72 -1.51 9.11 -5.92
C GLN A 72 -2.97 9.51 -6.16
N THR A 73 -3.35 10.76 -5.83
CA THR A 73 -4.72 11.25 -6.01
C THR A 73 -5.10 11.29 -7.49
N VAL A 74 -4.23 11.82 -8.34
CA VAL A 74 -4.45 11.90 -9.79
C VAL A 74 -4.54 10.50 -10.40
N LEU A 75 -3.69 9.57 -9.95
CA LEU A 75 -3.71 8.19 -10.42
C LEU A 75 -5.00 7.46 -10.01
N ASN A 76 -5.47 7.68 -8.77
CA ASN A 76 -6.74 7.11 -8.30
C ASN A 76 -7.93 7.61 -9.13
N GLU A 77 -7.98 8.92 -9.45
CA GLU A 77 -9.01 9.49 -10.31
C GLU A 77 -8.95 8.94 -11.74
N LEU A 78 -7.74 8.82 -12.29
CA LEU A 78 -7.53 8.21 -13.60
C LEU A 78 -8.05 6.77 -13.63
N ILE A 79 -7.66 5.94 -12.66
CA ILE A 79 -8.11 4.55 -12.56
C ILE A 79 -9.64 4.50 -12.41
N HIS A 80 -10.22 5.36 -11.58
CA HIS A 80 -11.66 5.45 -11.41
C HIS A 80 -12.38 5.80 -12.71
N ASN A 81 -11.87 6.77 -13.48
CA ASN A 81 -12.48 7.19 -14.74
C ASN A 81 -12.34 6.12 -15.82
N VAL A 82 -11.16 5.50 -15.92
CA VAL A 82 -10.90 4.37 -16.83
C VAL A 82 -11.81 3.18 -16.51
N ALA A 83 -12.04 2.88 -15.23
CA ALA A 83 -12.92 1.78 -14.82
C ALA A 83 -14.40 1.99 -15.24
N HIS A 84 -14.81 3.25 -15.43
CA HIS A 84 -16.17 3.60 -15.90
C HIS A 84 -16.27 3.70 -17.43
N ASP A 85 -15.15 3.74 -18.14
CA ASP A 85 -15.13 3.78 -19.61
C ASP A 85 -15.13 2.36 -20.17
N TYR A 86 -16.34 1.88 -20.46
CA TYR A 86 -16.53 0.54 -21.02
C TYR A 86 -15.88 0.36 -22.39
N GLU A 87 -15.99 1.36 -23.28
CA GLU A 87 -15.47 1.21 -24.65
C GLU A 87 -13.94 1.14 -24.60
N PHE A 88 -13.30 1.95 -23.76
CA PHE A 88 -11.87 1.89 -23.53
C PHE A 88 -11.42 0.53 -22.95
N LEU A 89 -12.12 0.01 -21.93
CA LEU A 89 -11.79 -1.30 -21.33
C LEU A 89 -11.98 -2.43 -22.34
N LYS A 90 -13.06 -2.40 -23.12
CA LYS A 90 -13.34 -3.40 -24.15
C LYS A 90 -12.28 -3.39 -25.24
N GLU A 91 -11.91 -2.22 -25.75
CA GLU A 91 -10.92 -2.08 -26.81
C GLU A 91 -9.55 -2.57 -26.35
N THR A 92 -9.10 -2.12 -25.17
CA THR A 92 -7.79 -2.47 -24.62
C THR A 92 -7.68 -3.95 -24.25
N LEU A 93 -8.73 -4.55 -23.70
CA LEU A 93 -8.75 -5.97 -23.30
C LEU A 93 -9.15 -6.92 -24.43
N SER A 94 -9.62 -6.43 -25.58
CA SER A 94 -10.10 -7.26 -26.70
C SER A 94 -9.07 -8.29 -27.22
N SER A 95 -7.78 -7.95 -27.15
CA SER A 95 -6.68 -8.83 -27.53
C SER A 95 -6.30 -9.79 -26.40
N THR A 96 -6.29 -9.29 -25.15
CA THR A 96 -5.93 -10.05 -23.94
C THR A 96 -6.97 -11.12 -23.60
N ILE A 97 -8.26 -10.84 -23.76
CA ILE A 97 -9.36 -11.78 -23.52
C ILE A 97 -9.26 -13.02 -24.42
N LYS A 98 -8.62 -12.91 -25.59
CA LYS A 98 -8.42 -14.04 -26.51
C LYS A 98 -7.24 -14.92 -26.12
N ALA A 99 -6.31 -14.38 -25.34
CA ALA A 99 -5.07 -15.06 -24.96
C ALA A 99 -5.06 -15.55 -23.50
N ASP A 100 -5.86 -14.94 -22.62
CA ASP A 100 -5.93 -15.27 -21.20
C ASP A 100 -7.36 -15.58 -20.73
N ASP A 101 -7.59 -16.84 -20.37
CA ASP A 101 -8.88 -17.33 -19.86
C ASP A 101 -9.26 -16.71 -18.51
N PHE A 102 -8.28 -16.30 -17.69
CA PHE A 102 -8.57 -15.66 -16.41
C PHE A 102 -9.16 -14.26 -16.61
N THR A 103 -8.49 -13.43 -17.41
CA THR A 103 -8.98 -12.09 -17.77
C THR A 103 -10.31 -12.16 -18.49
N LYS A 104 -10.53 -13.16 -19.35
CA LYS A 104 -11.83 -13.39 -20.00
C LYS A 104 -12.97 -13.56 -19.00
N LYS A 105 -12.81 -14.45 -18.01
CA LYS A 105 -13.85 -14.67 -16.98
C LYS A 105 -14.17 -13.42 -16.17
N LEU A 106 -13.17 -12.59 -15.87
CA LEU A 106 -13.38 -11.32 -15.18
C LEU A 106 -14.19 -10.35 -16.05
N PHE A 107 -13.89 -10.29 -17.34
CA PHE A 107 -14.62 -9.45 -18.28
C PHE A 107 -16.07 -9.94 -18.49
N ASP A 108 -16.29 -11.26 -18.56
CA ASP A 108 -17.64 -11.84 -18.66
C ASP A 108 -18.52 -11.43 -17.47
N ILE A 109 -17.98 -11.48 -16.23
CA ILE A 109 -18.69 -11.00 -15.03
C ILE A 109 -19.03 -9.51 -15.15
N TYR A 110 -18.08 -8.71 -15.63
CA TYR A 110 -18.28 -7.27 -15.81
C TYR A 110 -19.40 -6.97 -16.83
N GLU A 111 -19.48 -7.72 -17.93
CA GLU A 111 -20.56 -7.57 -18.91
C GLU A 111 -21.94 -7.95 -18.34
N VAL A 112 -22.02 -9.04 -17.56
CA VAL A 112 -23.26 -9.46 -16.90
C VAL A 112 -23.76 -8.39 -15.92
N VAL A 113 -22.90 -7.90 -15.02
CA VAL A 113 -23.25 -6.86 -14.04
C VAL A 113 -23.71 -5.57 -14.73
N ARG A 114 -23.07 -5.20 -15.85
CA ARG A 114 -23.48 -4.03 -16.62
C ARG A 114 -24.84 -4.22 -17.30
N ALA A 115 -25.12 -5.41 -17.82
CA ALA A 115 -26.40 -5.73 -18.47
C ALA A 115 -27.56 -5.73 -17.47
N GLU A 116 -27.33 -6.19 -16.23
CA GLU A 116 -28.33 -6.18 -15.15
C GLU A 116 -28.55 -4.78 -14.54
N GLY A 117 -27.60 -3.86 -14.74
CA GLY A 117 -27.63 -2.51 -14.19
C GLY A 117 -27.00 -2.43 -12.80
N TYR A 118 -26.34 -1.31 -12.49
CA TYR A 118 -25.63 -1.15 -11.22
C TYR A 118 -26.62 -1.02 -10.05
N ALA A 119 -26.60 -1.99 -9.13
CA ALA A 119 -27.39 -1.94 -7.90
C ALA A 119 -26.86 -0.91 -6.87
N GLN A 120 -25.63 -0.42 -7.03
CA GLN A 120 -25.01 0.56 -6.15
C GLN A 120 -25.27 1.98 -6.65
N THR A 121 -26.12 2.71 -5.93
CA THR A 121 -26.44 4.12 -6.20
C THR A 121 -25.24 5.02 -5.88
N LYS A 122 -24.97 6.03 -6.72
CA LYS A 122 -23.87 7.00 -6.54
C LYS A 122 -24.16 8.09 -5.49
N GLU A 123 -24.92 7.77 -4.44
CA GLU A 123 -25.23 8.73 -3.36
C GLU A 123 -24.10 8.72 -2.32
N GLY A 124 -23.34 9.81 -2.28
CA GLY A 124 -22.20 10.00 -1.39
C GLY A 124 -21.19 11.04 -1.89
N ARG A 125 -21.36 11.55 -3.12
CA ARG A 125 -20.44 12.50 -3.74
C ARG A 125 -20.99 13.93 -3.73
N GLU A 126 -21.29 14.46 -2.54
CA GLU A 126 -21.49 15.90 -2.28
C GLU A 126 -21.67 16.12 -0.76
N GLN A 127 -20.58 16.16 -0.01
CA GLN A 127 -20.46 16.98 1.19
C GLN A 127 -18.97 17.23 1.43
N GLY A 128 -18.58 18.49 1.32
CA GLY A 128 -17.21 18.94 1.45
C GLY A 128 -16.64 18.57 2.82
N VAL A 129 -15.44 18.01 2.81
CA VAL A 129 -14.56 18.13 3.96
C VAL A 129 -13.93 19.52 3.84
N ASP A 130 -14.69 20.53 4.24
CA ASP A 130 -14.09 21.77 4.71
C ASP A 130 -13.11 21.38 5.81
N GLY A 131 -11.85 21.79 5.64
CA GLY A 131 -10.81 21.56 6.60
C GLY A 131 -11.15 22.27 7.91
N ASP A 132 -11.69 21.53 8.87
CA ASP A 132 -11.66 21.96 10.25
C ASP A 132 -10.29 21.59 10.82
N MET A 133 -9.41 22.59 10.73
CA MET A 133 -8.10 22.63 11.32
C MET A 133 -8.27 22.58 12.83
N ALA A 134 -8.29 21.37 13.40
CA ALA A 134 -8.14 21.18 14.83
C ALA A 134 -6.79 21.77 15.25
N LYS A 135 -6.84 23.01 15.76
CA LYS A 135 -5.78 23.60 16.56
C LYS A 135 -5.55 22.67 17.74
N THR A 136 -4.52 21.84 17.67
CA THR A 136 -3.96 21.21 18.85
C THR A 136 -3.04 22.22 19.51
N ASP A 137 -3.47 22.73 20.66
CA ASP A 137 -2.69 23.59 21.53
C ASP A 137 -1.32 22.96 21.84
N PRO A 138 -0.23 23.75 21.83
CA PRO A 138 1.13 23.25 21.99
C PRO A 138 1.51 23.25 23.47
N ASP A 139 0.93 22.40 24.33
CA ASP A 139 1.38 22.37 25.74
C ASP A 139 1.01 21.11 26.55
N THR A 140 1.27 19.91 26.01
CA THR A 140 1.40 18.71 26.86
C THR A 140 2.50 17.79 26.34
N LEU A 141 3.74 18.17 26.63
CA LEU A 141 4.89 17.28 26.64
C LEU A 141 5.74 17.63 27.88
N SER A 142 5.25 17.22 29.04
CA SER A 142 6.01 17.17 30.29
C SER A 142 5.40 16.12 31.22
N LEU A 143 5.84 14.87 31.06
CA LEU A 143 6.25 13.92 32.11
C LEU A 143 6.64 12.58 31.47
#